data_AF-A0A0C9YXG9-F1
#
_entry.id   AF-A0A0C9YXG9-F1
#
_cell.length_a   1.000
_cell.length_b   1.000
_cell.length_c   1.000
_cell.angle_alpha   90.00
_cell.angle_beta   90.00
_cell.angle_gamma   90.00
#
_symmetry.space_group_name_H-M   'P 1'
#
loop_
_entity.id
_entity.type
_entity.pdbx_description
1 polymer ?
#
loop_
_entity_poly.entity_id
_entity_poly.type
_entity_poly.pdbx_seq_one_letter_code
_entity_poly.pdbx_strand_id
1 'polypeptide(L)'
;MKAPNATSHPDEYKEWQIKDQEACAQITLTLKDEPLSGVMYETSAAATWKKLGDRYEGKGKQSIAYIIGDLFRGTLADDQPMETQLNAMHQKAHILASLGQPLNNSLIAIAMVISLPQSYSTLRTILGNVTGKGYPHGSRVREYDGRISFTTDAWTAPNHKAYVAFCVHLEQEGVPLSFPLDIVEVVKSHTGHELAQAFADVLHEFGLATKILSITCDNASNNDAMIDELARNVPTFGGKASHTRCFLHIVNLMAKSLIRQFDIKKDMDAIWDGSGERRELEDLAGEEMEEAPDLDVTNDEQSATGIDNDEGWVDEIELLTPEELEELEEAILPVKLALAK
;
A
#
# COMPACT_ATOMS: atom_id res chain seq x y z
N MET A 1 -8.31 -24.88 -46.34
CA MET A 1 -7.73 -26.15 -46.82
C MET A 1 -6.42 -25.84 -47.53
N LYS A 2 -5.35 -26.61 -47.29
CA LYS A 2 -4.12 -26.48 -48.09
C LYS A 2 -4.37 -27.07 -49.47
N ALA A 3 -3.92 -26.40 -50.53
CA ALA A 3 -4.04 -26.90 -51.90
C ALA A 3 -3.26 -28.23 -52.05
N PRO A 4 -3.85 -29.26 -52.69
CA PRO A 4 -3.13 -30.48 -53.06
C PRO A 4 -1.95 -30.15 -54.00
N ASN A 5 -0.91 -30.99 -54.01
CA ASN A 5 0.21 -30.77 -54.92
C ASN A 5 -0.20 -31.10 -56.36
N ALA A 6 -0.22 -30.08 -57.22
CA ALA A 6 -0.63 -30.17 -58.62
C ALA A 6 0.18 -31.19 -59.44
N THR A 7 1.40 -31.54 -59.02
CA THR A 7 2.26 -32.50 -59.73
C THR A 7 2.08 -33.95 -59.28
N SER A 8 1.63 -34.18 -58.04
CA SER A 8 1.48 -35.54 -57.49
C SER A 8 0.04 -36.05 -57.49
N HIS A 9 -0.95 -35.15 -57.38
CA HIS A 9 -2.39 -35.48 -57.37
C HIS A 9 -3.18 -34.49 -58.26
N PRO A 10 -3.09 -34.63 -59.60
CA PRO A 10 -3.65 -33.66 -60.54
C PRO A 10 -5.19 -33.63 -60.54
N ASP A 11 -5.85 -34.76 -60.30
CA ASP A 11 -7.32 -34.82 -60.28
C ASP A 11 -7.89 -34.21 -59.00
N GLU A 12 -7.27 -34.47 -57.84
CA GLU A 12 -7.63 -33.82 -56.57
C GLU A 12 -7.38 -32.30 -56.60
N TYR A 13 -6.33 -31.86 -57.29
CA TYR A 13 -6.04 -30.44 -57.47
C TYR A 13 -7.10 -29.73 -58.33
N LYS A 14 -7.61 -30.38 -59.38
CA LYS A 14 -8.71 -29.84 -60.20
C LYS A 14 -10.01 -29.74 -59.40
N GLU A 15 -10.36 -30.76 -58.62
CA GLU A 15 -11.53 -30.69 -57.73
C GLU A 15 -11.39 -29.59 -56.68
N TRP A 16 -10.18 -29.41 -56.13
CA TRP A 16 -9.90 -28.33 -55.19
C TRP A 16 -10.04 -26.95 -55.84
N GLN A 17 -9.57 -26.77 -57.08
CA GLN A 17 -9.71 -25.50 -57.80
C GLN A 17 -11.18 -25.12 -58.04
N ILE A 18 -12.02 -26.09 -58.40
CA ILE A 18 -13.46 -25.85 -58.57
C ILE A 18 -14.07 -25.39 -57.24
N LYS A 19 -13.78 -26.09 -56.14
CA LYS A 19 -14.28 -25.72 -54.81
C LYS A 19 -13.75 -24.37 -54.31
N ASP A 20 -12.50 -24.02 -54.63
CA ASP A 20 -11.92 -22.73 -54.27
C ASP A 20 -12.56 -21.58 -55.07
N GLN A 21 -12.86 -21.79 -56.35
CA GLN A 21 -13.59 -20.83 -57.18
C GLN A 21 -15.04 -20.66 -56.73
N GLU A 22 -15.73 -21.75 -56.40
CA GLU A 22 -17.09 -21.72 -55.83
C GLU A 22 -17.11 -20.95 -54.50
N ALA A 23 -16.16 -21.25 -53.60
CA ALA A 23 -16.03 -20.54 -52.33
C ALA A 23 -15.70 -19.05 -52.54
N CYS A 24 -14.84 -18.71 -53.49
CA CYS A 24 -14.51 -17.32 -53.80
C CYS A 24 -15.74 -16.58 -54.32
N ALA A 25 -16.48 -17.16 -55.27
CA ALA A 25 -17.71 -16.57 -55.80
C ALA A 25 -18.77 -16.39 -54.70
N GLN A 26 -18.92 -17.36 -53.80
CA GLN A 26 -19.85 -17.27 -52.68
C GLN A 26 -19.48 -16.15 -51.70
N ILE A 27 -18.19 -15.98 -51.39
CA ILE A 27 -17.71 -14.86 -50.57
C ILE A 27 -18.00 -13.53 -51.28
N THR A 28 -17.70 -13.41 -52.58
CA THR A 28 -17.94 -12.18 -53.35
C THR A 28 -19.42 -11.80 -53.39
N LEU A 29 -20.32 -12.78 -53.59
CA LEU A 29 -21.77 -12.57 -53.66
C LEU A 29 -22.41 -12.23 -52.31
N THR A 30 -21.74 -12.52 -51.19
CA THR A 30 -22.25 -12.24 -49.84
C THR A 30 -21.80 -10.88 -49.29
N LEU A 31 -20.87 -10.19 -49.96
CA LEU A 31 -20.36 -8.90 -49.51
C LEU A 31 -21.18 -7.73 -50.07
N LYS A 32 -21.32 -6.68 -49.25
CA LYS A 32 -21.87 -5.39 -49.68
C LYS A 32 -20.84 -4.62 -50.53
N ASP A 33 -21.30 -3.63 -51.30
CA ASP A 33 -20.51 -2.89 -52.30
C ASP A 33 -19.19 -2.32 -51.77
N GLU A 34 -19.19 -1.82 -50.53
CA GLU A 34 -18.01 -1.21 -49.90
C GLU A 34 -16.89 -2.24 -49.58
N PRO A 35 -17.16 -3.38 -48.89
CA PRO A 35 -16.18 -4.47 -48.76
C PRO A 35 -15.75 -5.09 -50.09
N LEU A 36 -16.71 -5.24 -51.03
CA LEU A 36 -16.51 -5.90 -52.31
C LEU A 36 -15.43 -5.24 -53.16
N SER A 37 -15.38 -3.90 -53.18
CA SER A 37 -14.37 -3.13 -53.92
C SER A 37 -12.92 -3.50 -53.58
N GLY A 38 -12.66 -3.98 -52.36
CA GLY A 38 -11.32 -4.33 -51.89
C GLY A 38 -10.86 -5.75 -52.24
N VAL A 39 -11.77 -6.62 -52.67
CA VAL A 39 -11.51 -8.05 -52.92
C VAL A 39 -11.99 -8.55 -54.29
N MET A 40 -12.59 -7.67 -55.10
CA MET A 40 -13.17 -8.00 -56.41
C MET A 40 -12.19 -8.68 -57.39
N TYR A 41 -10.88 -8.42 -57.25
CA TYR A 41 -9.85 -8.93 -58.16
C TYR A 41 -9.06 -10.12 -57.60
N GLU A 42 -9.46 -10.65 -56.44
CA GLU A 42 -8.79 -11.81 -55.84
C GLU A 42 -9.15 -13.10 -56.58
N THR A 43 -8.15 -13.97 -56.75
CA THR A 43 -8.25 -15.19 -57.57
C THR A 43 -8.42 -16.46 -56.77
N SER A 44 -8.41 -16.38 -55.43
CA SER A 44 -8.63 -17.52 -54.55
C SER A 44 -9.43 -17.14 -53.32
N ALA A 45 -10.22 -18.09 -52.80
CA ALA A 45 -11.00 -17.86 -51.59
C ALA A 45 -10.10 -17.53 -50.38
N ALA A 46 -8.90 -18.13 -50.32
CA ALA A 46 -7.93 -17.87 -49.27
C ALA A 46 -7.37 -16.43 -49.29
N ALA A 47 -7.06 -15.89 -50.47
CA ALA A 47 -6.58 -14.52 -50.62
C ALA A 47 -7.68 -13.50 -50.31
N THR A 48 -8.92 -13.76 -50.78
CA THR A 48 -10.12 -13.00 -50.46
C THR A 48 -10.36 -12.94 -48.95
N TRP A 49 -10.34 -14.08 -48.26
CA TRP A 49 -10.52 -14.13 -46.81
C TRP A 49 -9.41 -13.43 -46.04
N LYS A 50 -8.15 -13.55 -46.49
CA LYS A 50 -7.02 -12.88 -45.85
C LYS A 50 -7.16 -11.35 -45.92
N LYS A 51 -7.53 -10.80 -47.08
CA LYS A 51 -7.75 -9.36 -47.24
C LYS A 51 -8.95 -8.84 -46.45
N LEU A 52 -10.03 -9.61 -46.37
CA LEU A 52 -11.16 -9.27 -45.50
C LEU A 52 -10.76 -9.33 -44.03
N GLY A 53 -9.99 -10.35 -43.63
CA GLY A 53 -9.36 -10.46 -42.33
C GLY A 53 -8.56 -9.22 -42.00
N ASP A 54 -7.57 -8.86 -42.82
CA ASP A 54 -6.73 -7.66 -42.62
C ASP A 54 -7.56 -6.36 -42.52
N ARG A 55 -8.64 -6.24 -43.31
CA ARG A 55 -9.53 -5.05 -43.32
C ARG A 55 -10.40 -4.96 -42.06
N TYR A 56 -10.84 -6.09 -41.51
CA TYR A 56 -11.82 -6.13 -40.41
C TYR A 56 -11.25 -6.59 -39.05
N GLU A 57 -10.06 -7.19 -39.00
CA GLU A 57 -9.27 -7.48 -37.78
C GLU A 57 -8.60 -6.23 -37.20
N GLY A 58 -8.69 -5.07 -37.87
CA GLY A 58 -8.15 -3.78 -37.42
C GLY A 58 -8.64 -3.25 -36.06
N LYS A 59 -9.50 -4.00 -35.36
CA LYS A 59 -10.00 -3.68 -34.01
C LYS A 59 -8.92 -3.73 -32.94
N GLY A 60 -7.86 -4.52 -33.14
CA GLY A 60 -6.76 -4.61 -32.16
C GLY A 60 -6.07 -3.27 -31.91
N LYS A 61 -5.71 -2.52 -32.96
CA LYS A 61 -4.92 -1.27 -32.81
C LYS A 61 -5.72 -0.12 -32.20
N GLN A 62 -7.01 -0.01 -32.51
CA GLN A 62 -7.89 1.00 -31.90
C GLN A 62 -8.14 0.70 -30.43
N SER A 63 -8.38 -0.57 -30.08
CA SER A 63 -8.49 -0.99 -28.68
C SER A 63 -7.18 -0.80 -27.91
N ILE A 64 -6.02 -1.12 -28.52
CA ILE A 64 -4.70 -0.84 -27.94
C ILE A 64 -4.53 0.66 -27.68
N ALA A 65 -4.82 1.51 -28.68
CA ALA A 65 -4.68 2.96 -28.55
C ALA A 65 -5.62 3.53 -27.47
N TYR A 66 -6.86 3.03 -27.40
CA TYR A 66 -7.82 3.41 -26.36
C TYR A 66 -7.31 3.01 -24.97
N ILE A 67 -6.89 1.75 -24.77
CA ILE A 67 -6.44 1.25 -23.46
C ILE A 67 -5.16 1.96 -23.02
N ILE A 68 -4.20 2.21 -23.92
CA ILE A 68 -3.01 3.00 -23.59
C ILE A 68 -3.41 4.44 -23.25
N GLY A 69 -4.28 5.06 -24.04
CA GLY A 69 -4.75 6.42 -23.79
C GLY A 69 -5.43 6.53 -22.42
N ASP A 70 -6.29 5.58 -22.09
CA ASP A 70 -7.02 5.50 -20.83
C ASP A 70 -6.12 5.15 -19.63
N LEU A 71 -5.09 4.32 -19.82
CA LEU A 71 -4.11 3.99 -18.78
C LEU A 71 -3.27 5.20 -18.34
N PHE A 72 -2.88 6.07 -19.30
CA PHE A 72 -2.00 7.21 -19.01
C PHE A 72 -2.74 8.54 -18.81
N ARG A 73 -4.00 8.65 -19.26
CA ARG A 73 -4.84 9.86 -19.08
C ARG A 73 -5.93 9.68 -18.03
N GLY A 74 -6.25 8.45 -17.65
CA GLY A 74 -7.19 8.19 -16.57
C GLY A 74 -6.65 8.77 -15.27
N THR A 75 -7.47 9.55 -14.58
CA THR A 75 -7.21 10.00 -13.22
C THR A 75 -8.01 9.13 -12.26
N LEU A 76 -7.36 8.63 -11.22
CA LEU A 76 -8.01 7.98 -10.11
C LEU A 76 -8.83 9.01 -9.34
N ALA A 77 -9.96 8.57 -8.78
CA ALA A 77 -10.87 9.42 -8.03
C ALA A 77 -10.82 9.10 -6.54
N ASP A 78 -11.04 10.12 -5.70
CA ASP A 78 -11.06 9.99 -4.24
C ASP A 78 -12.33 9.32 -3.70
N ASP A 79 -13.38 9.23 -4.51
CA ASP A 79 -14.71 8.75 -4.14
C ASP A 79 -14.89 7.24 -4.30
N GLN A 80 -13.87 6.51 -4.76
CA GLN A 80 -13.88 5.07 -4.97
C GLN A 80 -12.69 4.39 -4.29
N PRO A 81 -12.84 3.14 -3.80
CA PRO A 81 -11.74 2.40 -3.19
C PRO A 81 -10.51 2.32 -4.12
N MET A 82 -9.35 2.73 -3.63
CA MET A 82 -8.13 2.81 -4.42
C MET A 82 -7.70 1.44 -4.97
N GLU A 83 -7.87 0.38 -4.18
CA GLU A 83 -7.57 -0.99 -4.56
C GLU A 83 -8.29 -1.41 -5.85
N THR A 84 -9.60 -1.17 -5.92
CA THR A 84 -10.42 -1.48 -7.11
C THR A 84 -9.91 -0.76 -8.34
N GLN A 85 -9.53 0.51 -8.20
CA GLN A 85 -9.06 1.31 -9.32
C GLN A 85 -7.64 0.88 -9.78
N LEU A 86 -6.74 0.54 -8.85
CA LEU A 86 -5.41 0.00 -9.16
C LEU A 86 -5.50 -1.37 -9.84
N ASN A 87 -6.39 -2.24 -9.37
CA ASN A 87 -6.67 -3.53 -10.00
C ASN A 87 -7.19 -3.37 -11.43
N ALA A 88 -8.05 -2.37 -11.68
CA ALA A 88 -8.50 -2.04 -13.03
C ALA A 88 -7.34 -1.57 -13.94
N MET A 89 -6.37 -0.83 -13.42
CA MET A 89 -5.16 -0.45 -14.17
C MET A 89 -4.28 -1.67 -14.50
N HIS A 90 -4.09 -2.58 -13.54
CA HIS A 90 -3.40 -3.85 -13.78
C HIS A 90 -4.11 -4.70 -14.84
N GLN A 91 -5.44 -4.79 -14.78
CA GLN A 91 -6.24 -5.52 -15.76
C GLN A 91 -6.06 -4.94 -17.18
N LYS A 92 -6.05 -3.61 -17.32
CA LYS A 92 -5.77 -2.93 -18.60
C LYS A 92 -4.39 -3.29 -19.14
N ALA A 93 -3.36 -3.33 -18.29
CA ALA A 93 -2.02 -3.75 -18.69
C ALA A 93 -1.97 -5.23 -19.15
N HIS A 94 -2.69 -6.13 -18.47
CA HIS A 94 -2.82 -7.52 -18.89
C HIS A 94 -3.54 -7.67 -20.24
N ILE A 95 -4.59 -6.89 -20.49
CA ILE A 95 -5.28 -6.88 -21.79
C ILE A 95 -4.34 -6.38 -22.90
N LEU A 96 -3.52 -5.36 -22.63
CA LEU A 96 -2.50 -4.92 -23.61
C LEU A 96 -1.48 -6.01 -23.91
N ALA A 97 -1.05 -6.77 -22.90
CA ALA A 97 -0.18 -7.92 -23.08
C ALA A 97 -0.83 -9.01 -23.94
N SER A 98 -2.11 -9.34 -23.72
CA SER A 98 -2.83 -10.34 -24.52
C SER A 98 -3.08 -9.89 -25.97
N LEU A 99 -3.16 -8.58 -26.21
CA LEU A 99 -3.22 -7.96 -27.54
C LEU A 99 -1.84 -7.83 -28.23
N GLY A 100 -0.78 -8.40 -27.64
CA GLY A 100 0.56 -8.42 -28.22
C GLY A 100 1.37 -7.13 -28.03
N GLN A 101 1.00 -6.29 -27.07
CA GLN A 101 1.72 -5.07 -26.67
C GLN A 101 1.98 -5.07 -25.15
N PRO A 102 2.88 -5.94 -24.65
CA PRO A 102 3.22 -5.95 -23.23
C PRO A 102 3.91 -4.64 -22.81
N LEU A 103 3.46 -4.06 -21.70
CA LEU A 103 4.10 -2.90 -21.06
C LEU A 103 5.07 -3.36 -19.98
N ASN A 104 6.17 -2.63 -19.83
CA ASN A 104 7.11 -2.86 -18.73
C ASN A 104 6.45 -2.49 -17.39
N ASN A 105 6.67 -3.28 -16.33
CA ASN A 105 6.21 -2.99 -14.97
C ASN A 105 6.59 -1.58 -14.50
N SER A 106 7.75 -1.06 -14.89
CA SER A 106 8.15 0.32 -14.55
C SER A 106 7.23 1.37 -15.18
N LEU A 107 6.76 1.15 -16.41
CA LEU A 107 5.82 2.05 -17.09
C LEU A 107 4.42 1.97 -16.48
N ILE A 108 4.01 0.77 -16.05
CA ILE A 108 2.73 0.56 -15.36
C ILE A 108 2.75 1.29 -14.01
N ALA A 109 3.84 1.17 -13.24
CA ALA A 109 4.01 1.89 -11.99
C ALA A 109 4.00 3.42 -12.20
N ILE A 110 4.72 3.91 -13.22
CA ILE A 110 4.69 5.35 -13.57
C ILE A 110 3.27 5.77 -13.95
N ALA A 111 2.54 4.98 -14.73
CA ALA A 111 1.14 5.27 -15.09
C ALA A 111 0.24 5.37 -13.84
N MET A 112 0.38 4.46 -12.88
CA MET A 112 -0.36 4.53 -11.62
C MET A 112 -0.04 5.79 -10.83
N VAL A 113 1.24 6.15 -10.72
CA VAL A 113 1.68 7.33 -9.96
C VAL A 113 1.19 8.65 -10.59
N ILE A 114 1.19 8.77 -11.92
CA ILE A 114 0.69 9.98 -12.59
C ILE A 114 -0.83 10.10 -12.53
N SER A 115 -1.53 8.97 -12.42
CA SER A 115 -2.99 8.90 -12.32
C SER A 115 -3.51 9.19 -10.91
N LEU A 116 -2.66 9.25 -9.88
CA LEU A 116 -3.08 9.57 -8.51
C LEU A 116 -3.78 10.95 -8.44
N PRO A 117 -4.86 11.07 -7.63
CA PRO A 117 -5.57 12.32 -7.45
C PRO A 117 -4.73 13.35 -6.68
N GLN A 118 -5.17 14.62 -6.69
CA GLN A 118 -4.44 15.73 -6.04
C GLN A 118 -4.32 15.56 -4.52
N SER A 119 -5.28 14.91 -3.88
CA SER A 119 -5.25 14.49 -2.47
C SER A 119 -4.02 13.63 -2.15
N TYR A 120 -3.55 12.81 -3.10
CA TYR A 120 -2.35 11.98 -2.99
C TYR A 120 -1.10 12.66 -3.58
N SER A 121 -1.12 13.98 -3.76
CA SER A 121 0.04 14.75 -4.25
C SER A 121 1.32 14.48 -3.47
N THR A 122 1.19 14.28 -2.15
CA THR A 122 2.27 13.86 -1.27
C THR A 122 2.83 12.49 -1.64
N LEU A 123 1.98 11.45 -1.71
CA LEU A 123 2.39 10.09 -2.07
C LEU A 123 3.00 10.06 -3.48
N ARG A 124 2.39 10.78 -4.42
CA ARG A 124 2.93 10.96 -5.77
C ARG A 124 4.32 11.58 -5.76
N THR A 125 4.61 12.46 -4.81
CA THR A 125 5.94 13.07 -4.66
C THR A 125 6.96 12.06 -4.15
N ILE A 126 6.63 11.31 -3.09
CA ILE A 126 7.50 10.27 -2.53
C ILE A 126 7.80 9.21 -3.60
N LEU A 127 6.78 8.67 -4.25
CA LEU A 127 6.93 7.66 -5.31
C LEU A 127 7.64 8.20 -6.55
N GLY A 128 7.52 9.51 -6.82
CA GLY A 128 8.25 10.19 -7.88
C GLY A 128 9.76 10.22 -7.64
N ASN A 129 10.20 10.40 -6.38
CA ASN A 129 11.62 10.41 -6.00
C ASN A 129 12.29 9.05 -6.26
N VAL A 130 11.61 7.94 -5.96
CA VAL A 130 12.08 6.56 -6.24
C VAL A 130 12.34 6.33 -7.74
N THR A 131 11.71 7.10 -8.63
CA THR A 131 11.92 7.01 -10.09
C THR A 131 13.04 7.92 -10.64
N GLY A 132 13.82 8.56 -9.76
CA GLY A 132 15.07 9.25 -10.12
C GLY A 132 14.89 10.63 -10.77
N LYS A 133 13.72 11.24 -10.67
CA LYS A 133 13.51 12.66 -11.04
C LYS A 133 13.21 13.46 -9.78
N GLY A 134 14.23 14.14 -9.26
CA GLY A 134 14.08 15.10 -8.17
C GLY A 134 13.01 16.15 -8.49
N TYR A 135 12.03 16.28 -7.60
CA TYR A 135 10.89 17.19 -7.72
C TYR A 135 10.64 17.93 -6.37
N PRO A 136 9.76 18.94 -6.34
CA PRO A 136 10.04 20.31 -5.86
C PRO A 136 10.17 20.47 -4.34
N HIS A 137 9.87 19.46 -3.54
CA HIS A 137 10.00 19.57 -2.08
C HIS A 137 11.46 19.52 -1.64
N GLY A 138 12.31 18.70 -2.28
CA GLY A 138 13.74 18.67 -1.96
C GLY A 138 14.42 20.03 -2.16
N SER A 139 14.09 20.75 -3.25
CA SER A 139 14.59 22.12 -3.48
C SER A 139 14.02 23.10 -2.46
N ARG A 140 12.72 23.04 -2.13
CA ARG A 140 12.10 23.93 -1.12
C ARG A 140 12.73 23.79 0.26
N VAL A 141 12.96 22.56 0.73
CA VAL A 141 13.55 22.31 2.05
C VAL A 141 15.03 22.72 2.05
N ARG A 142 15.73 22.55 0.93
CA ARG A 142 17.13 22.96 0.79
C ARG A 142 17.28 24.49 0.75
N GLU A 143 16.39 25.21 0.09
CA GLU A 143 16.38 26.67 -0.02
C GLU A 143 15.89 27.36 1.28
N TYR A 144 15.19 26.65 2.15
CA TYR A 144 14.71 27.18 3.42
C TYR A 144 15.86 27.63 4.34
N ASP A 145 15.92 28.92 4.71
CA ASP A 145 17.04 29.49 5.49
C ASP A 145 17.00 29.16 7.00
N GLY A 146 15.96 28.46 7.47
CA GLY A 146 15.78 28.09 8.87
C GLY A 146 16.25 26.68 9.23
N ARG A 147 16.06 26.32 10.51
CA ARG A 147 16.19 24.94 10.99
C ARG A 147 14.85 24.20 10.85
N ILE A 148 14.94 22.89 10.66
CA ILE A 148 13.84 22.00 10.29
C ILE A 148 13.67 20.95 11.38
N SER A 149 12.43 20.73 11.79
CA SER A 149 12.08 19.63 12.67
C SER A 149 11.65 18.42 11.85
N PHE A 150 11.92 17.23 12.35
CA PHE A 150 11.58 15.98 11.70
C PHE A 150 10.72 15.13 12.61
N THR A 151 9.82 14.34 12.01
CA THR A 151 9.21 13.19 12.69
C THR A 151 9.58 11.92 11.95
N THR A 152 9.72 10.83 12.69
CA THR A 152 10.04 9.50 12.16
C THR A 152 9.12 8.49 12.79
N ASP A 153 8.59 7.60 11.95
CA ASP A 153 7.76 6.49 12.36
C ASP A 153 8.16 5.24 11.58
N ALA A 154 8.31 4.12 12.28
CA ALA A 154 8.76 2.86 11.72
C ALA A 154 7.73 1.77 12.00
N TRP A 155 7.34 1.04 10.97
CA TRP A 155 6.35 -0.02 11.08
C TRP A 155 6.71 -1.22 10.21
N THR A 156 6.08 -2.35 10.52
CA THR A 156 6.13 -3.54 9.67
C THR A 156 4.81 -3.64 8.92
N ALA A 157 4.86 -3.55 7.59
CA ALA A 157 3.68 -3.67 6.75
C ALA A 157 3.18 -5.14 6.71
N PRO A 158 1.90 -5.39 6.35
CA PRO A 158 1.32 -6.74 6.32
C PRO A 158 2.04 -7.75 5.39
N ASN A 159 2.87 -7.26 4.48
CA ASN A 159 3.74 -8.08 3.63
C ASN A 159 5.09 -8.46 4.32
N HIS A 160 5.18 -8.29 5.64
CA HIS A 160 6.36 -8.52 6.48
C HIS A 160 7.59 -7.67 6.10
N LYS A 161 7.38 -6.54 5.44
CA LYS A 161 8.45 -5.58 5.14
C LYS A 161 8.45 -4.44 6.14
N ALA A 162 9.63 -4.07 6.60
CA ALA A 162 9.85 -2.94 7.48
C ALA A 162 10.00 -1.65 6.66
N TYR A 163 9.31 -0.60 7.09
CA TYR A 163 9.41 0.74 6.51
C TYR A 163 9.65 1.78 7.60
N VAL A 164 10.35 2.84 7.24
CA VAL A 164 10.47 4.05 8.04
C VAL A 164 10.04 5.24 7.19
N ALA A 165 9.15 6.07 7.72
CA ALA A 165 8.77 7.34 7.12
C ALA A 165 9.51 8.48 7.82
N PHE A 166 10.05 9.39 7.02
CA PHE A 166 10.60 10.64 7.51
C PHE A 166 9.71 11.79 7.06
N CYS A 167 9.22 12.60 7.99
CA CYS A 167 8.47 13.81 7.69
C CYS A 167 9.25 15.05 8.11
N VAL A 168 9.06 16.11 7.34
CA VAL A 168 9.65 17.43 7.55
C VAL A 168 8.59 18.39 8.06
N HIS A 169 8.97 19.18 9.06
CA HIS A 169 8.17 20.23 9.66
C HIS A 169 8.98 21.54 9.67
N LEU A 170 8.44 22.57 9.03
CA LEU A 170 9.06 23.90 8.96
C LEU A 170 8.00 24.98 8.98
N GLU A 171 8.40 26.22 9.25
CA GLU A 171 7.53 27.38 9.22
C GLU A 171 7.95 28.29 8.06
N GLN A 172 7.01 28.65 7.20
CA GLN A 172 7.25 29.56 6.07
C GLN A 172 6.18 30.67 6.06
N GLU A 173 6.60 31.93 6.20
CA GLU A 173 5.74 33.12 6.14
C GLU A 173 4.56 33.12 7.15
N GLY A 174 4.79 32.60 8.35
CA GLY A 174 3.82 32.42 9.41
C GLY A 174 2.98 31.14 9.30
N VAL A 175 3.23 30.31 8.28
CA VAL A 175 2.45 29.10 8.01
C VAL A 175 3.27 27.85 8.33
N PRO A 176 2.79 26.97 9.24
CA PRO A 176 3.42 25.69 9.47
C PRO A 176 3.20 24.77 8.26
N LEU A 177 4.29 24.22 7.73
CA LEU A 177 4.28 23.25 6.65
C LEU A 177 4.77 21.91 7.19
N SER A 178 4.01 20.86 6.89
CA SER A 178 4.35 19.49 7.24
C SER A 178 4.12 18.58 6.04
N PHE A 179 5.13 17.82 5.66
CA PHE A 179 5.00 16.85 4.58
C PHE A 179 6.04 15.72 4.75
N PRO A 180 5.71 14.50 4.30
CA PRO A 180 6.67 13.42 4.13
C PRO A 180 7.82 13.84 3.22
N LEU A 181 9.03 13.61 3.69
CA LEU A 181 10.26 13.75 2.92
C LEU A 181 10.51 12.48 2.11
N ASP A 182 10.49 11.32 2.78
CA ASP A 182 10.69 10.03 2.14
C ASP A 182 10.14 8.86 2.97
N ILE A 183 9.94 7.72 2.32
CA ILE A 183 9.60 6.43 2.95
C ILE A 183 10.61 5.39 2.46
N VAL A 184 11.39 4.85 3.39
CA VAL A 184 12.50 3.95 3.11
C VAL A 184 12.16 2.54 3.58
N GLU A 185 12.38 1.53 2.72
CA GLU A 185 12.31 0.12 3.11
C GLU A 185 13.59 -0.25 3.88
N VAL A 186 13.46 -0.73 5.11
CA VAL A 186 14.59 -1.13 5.96
C VAL A 186 14.73 -2.65 5.90
N VAL A 187 15.82 -3.13 5.31
CA VAL A 187 15.99 -4.55 4.94
C VAL A 187 16.26 -5.47 6.15
N LYS A 188 16.62 -4.90 7.31
CA LYS A 188 17.01 -5.64 8.51
C LYS A 188 16.31 -5.11 9.74
N SER A 189 16.24 -5.98 10.77
CA SER A 189 15.76 -5.75 12.13
C SER A 189 15.87 -4.27 12.50
N HIS A 190 14.76 -3.68 12.97
CA HIS A 190 14.55 -2.27 13.35
C HIS A 190 15.50 -1.74 14.45
N THR A 191 16.77 -2.09 14.38
CA THR A 191 17.81 -1.64 15.30
C THR A 191 18.02 -0.15 15.08
N GLY A 192 18.29 0.58 16.17
CA GLY A 192 18.55 2.01 16.07
C GLY A 192 19.68 2.37 15.10
N HIS A 193 20.66 1.48 14.89
CA HIS A 193 21.74 1.70 13.93
C HIS A 193 21.26 1.78 12.47
N GLU A 194 20.42 0.84 12.04
CA GLU A 194 19.88 0.82 10.66
C GLU A 194 18.96 2.03 10.42
N LEU A 195 18.15 2.39 11.42
CA LEU A 195 17.30 3.60 11.36
C LEU A 195 18.14 4.87 11.27
N ALA A 196 19.22 4.98 12.04
CA ALA A 196 20.12 6.13 12.02
C ALA A 196 20.85 6.26 10.69
N GLN A 197 21.28 5.13 10.10
CA GLN A 197 21.90 5.10 8.79
C GLN A 197 20.92 5.55 7.69
N ALA A 198 19.70 5.01 7.68
CA ALA A 198 18.65 5.43 6.74
C ALA A 198 18.33 6.92 6.86
N PHE A 199 18.23 7.45 8.08
CA PHE A 199 18.01 8.87 8.32
C PHE A 199 19.19 9.71 7.78
N ALA A 200 20.44 9.30 8.09
CA ALA A 200 21.63 10.01 7.64
C ALA A 200 21.75 10.05 6.11
N ASP A 201 21.40 8.96 5.43
CA ASP A 201 21.42 8.87 3.96
C ASP A 201 20.40 9.84 3.35
N VAL A 202 19.17 9.88 3.88
CA VAL A 202 18.14 10.84 3.47
C VAL A 202 18.60 12.28 3.72
N LEU A 203 19.18 12.58 4.88
CA LEU A 203 19.72 13.91 5.16
C LEU A 203 20.82 14.32 4.18
N HIS A 204 21.68 13.39 3.78
CA HIS A 204 22.75 13.65 2.82
C HIS A 204 22.20 13.85 1.41
N GLU A 205 21.27 13.01 0.95
CA GLU A 205 20.62 13.10 -0.36
C GLU A 205 19.93 14.45 -0.56
N PHE A 206 19.18 14.91 0.45
CA PHE A 206 18.46 16.17 0.40
C PHE A 206 19.31 17.39 0.82
N GLY A 207 20.53 17.18 1.30
CA GLY A 207 21.44 18.25 1.74
C GLY A 207 20.97 18.99 3.00
N LEU A 208 20.36 18.26 3.95
CA LEU A 208 19.69 18.80 5.14
C LEU A 208 20.43 18.55 6.45
N ALA A 209 21.56 17.84 6.43
CA ALA A 209 22.31 17.46 7.64
C ALA A 209 22.61 18.62 8.60
N THR A 210 22.85 19.83 8.07
CA THR A 210 23.17 21.02 8.86
C THR A 210 21.96 21.80 9.38
N LYS A 211 20.74 21.41 8.99
CA LYS A 211 19.52 22.17 9.25
C LYS A 211 18.64 21.57 10.34
N ILE A 212 19.07 20.52 11.02
CA ILE A 212 18.24 19.82 12.00
C ILE A 212 17.99 20.70 13.23
N LEU A 213 16.71 20.88 13.58
CA LEU A 213 16.28 21.50 14.83
C LEU A 213 16.01 20.44 15.89
N SER A 214 15.10 19.52 15.56
CA SER A 214 14.62 18.46 16.44
C SER A 214 14.18 17.23 15.66
N ILE A 215 14.20 16.07 16.31
CA ILE A 215 13.63 14.82 15.80
C ILE A 215 12.62 14.31 16.81
N THR A 216 11.43 13.98 16.33
CA THR A 216 10.35 13.41 17.13
C THR A 216 10.07 11.98 16.70
N CYS A 217 10.12 11.04 17.64
CA CYS A 217 9.81 9.62 17.43
C CYS A 217 9.03 9.07 18.62
N ASP A 218 8.47 7.87 18.48
CA ASP A 218 7.79 7.18 19.58
C ASP A 218 8.75 6.80 20.73
N ASN A 219 8.24 6.08 21.73
CA ASN A 219 9.00 5.76 22.93
C ASN A 219 9.75 4.41 22.87
N ALA A 220 9.93 3.82 21.68
CA ALA A 220 10.65 2.56 21.53
C ALA A 220 12.16 2.73 21.81
N SER A 221 12.77 1.74 22.48
CA SER A 221 14.22 1.71 22.80
C SER A 221 15.12 1.85 21.56
N ASN A 222 14.68 1.31 20.41
CA ASN A 222 15.37 1.43 19.13
C ASN A 222 15.53 2.89 18.69
N ASN A 223 14.58 3.76 19.01
CA ASN A 223 14.65 5.18 18.68
C ASN A 223 15.68 5.91 19.56
N ASP A 224 15.88 5.49 20.81
CA ASP A 224 16.97 6.03 21.64
C ASP A 224 18.35 5.69 21.07
N ALA A 225 18.53 4.44 20.65
CA ALA A 225 19.74 4.00 19.97
C ALA A 225 19.95 4.77 18.64
N MET A 226 18.89 4.99 17.86
CA MET A 226 18.94 5.78 16.63
C MET A 226 19.44 7.21 16.89
N ILE A 227 18.90 7.89 17.90
CA ILE A 227 19.30 9.26 18.25
C ILE A 227 20.77 9.32 18.68
N ASP A 228 21.22 8.33 19.45
CA ASP A 228 22.61 8.26 19.91
C ASP A 228 23.60 7.98 18.76
N GLU A 229 23.25 7.12 17.81
CA GLU A 229 24.03 6.89 16.59
C GLU A 229 24.05 8.13 15.67
N LEU A 230 22.88 8.76 15.46
CA LEU A 230 22.77 9.93 14.59
C LEU A 230 23.58 11.11 15.12
N ALA A 231 23.65 11.28 16.46
CA ALA A 231 24.48 12.30 17.09
C ALA A 231 25.98 12.10 16.83
N ARG A 232 26.43 10.86 16.59
CA ARG A 232 27.83 10.57 16.20
C ARG A 232 28.05 10.81 14.71
N ASN A 233 27.07 10.50 13.88
CA ASN A 233 27.18 10.59 12.42
C ASN A 233 26.94 12.01 11.88
N VAL A 234 26.16 12.84 12.59
CA VAL A 234 25.77 14.19 12.17
C VAL A 234 26.21 15.22 13.22
N PRO A 235 27.39 15.87 13.06
CA PRO A 235 27.95 16.77 14.07
C PRO A 235 27.09 17.98 14.43
N THR A 236 26.18 18.38 13.55
CA THR A 236 25.25 19.49 13.74
C THR A 236 24.00 19.12 14.52
N PHE A 237 23.75 17.83 14.75
CA PHE A 237 22.60 17.35 15.49
C PHE A 237 22.84 17.46 17.00
N GLY A 238 21.89 18.03 17.74
CA GLY A 238 21.99 18.23 19.19
C GLY A 238 21.87 16.96 20.05
N GLY A 239 21.78 15.77 19.42
CA GLY A 239 21.58 14.49 20.08
C GLY A 239 20.32 14.50 20.93
N LYS A 240 20.42 13.99 22.17
CA LYS A 240 19.29 13.91 23.12
C LYS A 240 18.63 15.27 23.41
N ALA A 241 19.36 16.38 23.33
CA ALA A 241 18.77 17.72 23.56
C ALA A 241 17.83 18.16 22.41
N SER A 242 17.95 17.53 21.24
CA SER A 242 17.11 17.73 20.07
C SER A 242 16.12 16.59 19.84
N HIS A 243 16.00 15.65 20.78
CA HIS A 243 15.06 14.52 20.70
C HIS A 243 13.79 14.83 21.50
N THR A 244 12.64 14.72 20.84
CA THR A 244 11.32 14.87 21.45
C THR A 244 10.57 13.55 21.36
N ARG A 245 9.92 13.11 22.45
CA ARG A 245 9.06 11.93 22.41
C ARG A 245 7.70 12.27 21.81
N CYS A 246 7.11 11.33 21.07
CA CYS A 246 5.79 11.50 20.47
C CYS A 246 4.71 11.63 21.54
N PHE A 247 4.07 12.79 21.63
CA PHE A 247 3.02 13.05 22.62
C PHE A 247 1.82 12.11 22.49
N LEU A 248 1.37 11.81 21.27
CA LEU A 248 0.26 10.88 21.04
C LEU A 248 0.59 9.47 21.49
N HIS A 249 1.84 9.05 21.30
CA HIS A 249 2.30 7.76 21.79
C HIS A 249 2.30 7.74 23.33
N ILE A 250 2.79 8.79 24.00
CA ILE A 250 2.71 8.90 25.47
C ILE A 250 1.26 8.81 25.96
N VAL A 251 0.32 9.48 25.30
CA VAL A 251 -1.11 9.40 25.63
C VAL A 251 -1.65 7.98 25.45
N ASN A 252 -1.26 7.30 24.38
CA ASN A 252 -1.61 5.90 24.15
C ASN A 252 -1.06 4.99 25.25
N LEU A 253 0.19 5.19 25.69
CA LEU A 253 0.78 4.43 26.80
C LEU A 253 0.03 4.66 28.12
N MET A 254 -0.32 5.91 28.42
CA MET A 254 -1.14 6.23 29.60
C MET A 254 -2.50 5.53 29.53
N ALA A 255 -3.17 5.56 28.38
CA ALA A 255 -4.46 4.88 28.20
C ALA A 255 -4.35 3.37 28.35
N LYS A 256 -3.36 2.74 27.69
CA LYS A 256 -3.09 1.29 27.82
C LYS A 256 -2.80 0.90 29.27
N SER A 257 -2.00 1.69 29.98
CA SER A 257 -1.68 1.44 31.39
C SER A 257 -2.92 1.51 32.29
N LEU A 258 -3.83 2.46 32.05
CA LEU A 258 -5.08 2.57 32.80
C LEU A 258 -6.03 1.42 32.49
N ILE A 259 -6.14 1.01 31.23
CA ILE A 259 -7.05 -0.07 30.80
C ILE A 259 -6.54 -1.44 31.29
N ARG A 260 -5.22 -1.68 31.26
CA ARG A 260 -4.60 -2.95 31.68
C ARG A 260 -4.97 -3.37 33.11
N GLN A 261 -5.27 -2.42 33.98
CA GLN A 261 -5.74 -2.72 35.34
C GLN A 261 -7.07 -3.47 35.33
N PHE A 262 -7.90 -3.21 34.32
CA PHE A 262 -9.22 -3.79 34.15
C PHE A 262 -9.26 -5.00 33.20
N ASP A 263 -8.15 -5.33 32.53
CA ASP A 263 -8.09 -6.54 31.72
C ASP A 263 -8.31 -7.79 32.60
N ILE A 264 -9.22 -8.64 32.14
CA ILE A 264 -9.47 -9.94 32.75
C ILE A 264 -8.43 -10.90 32.18
N LYS A 265 -7.49 -11.35 33.03
CA LYS A 265 -6.54 -12.39 32.62
C LYS A 265 -7.32 -13.66 32.26
N LYS A 266 -6.98 -14.31 31.14
CA LYS A 266 -7.57 -15.57 30.63
C LYS A 266 -7.71 -16.70 31.68
N ASP A 267 -6.96 -16.66 32.78
CA ASP A 267 -7.10 -17.62 33.88
C ASP A 267 -8.40 -17.43 34.70
N MET A 268 -8.98 -16.23 34.73
CA MET A 268 -10.27 -15.96 35.38
C MET A 268 -11.48 -16.42 34.57
N ASP A 269 -11.37 -16.53 33.23
CA ASP A 269 -12.44 -17.10 32.40
C ASP A 269 -12.77 -18.55 32.80
N ALA A 270 -11.74 -19.31 33.20
CA ALA A 270 -11.91 -20.68 33.69
C ALA A 270 -12.56 -20.74 35.08
N ILE A 271 -12.40 -19.70 35.91
CA ILE A 271 -13.04 -19.60 37.23
C ILE A 271 -14.51 -19.17 37.05
N TRP A 272 -14.79 -18.28 36.10
CA TRP A 272 -16.13 -17.77 35.77
C TRP A 272 -17.07 -18.83 35.17
N ASP A 273 -16.54 -19.75 34.36
CA ASP A 273 -17.26 -20.95 33.89
C ASP A 273 -17.76 -21.79 35.09
N GLY A 274 -16.95 -21.91 36.14
CA GLY A 274 -17.23 -22.77 37.29
C GLY A 274 -18.18 -22.19 38.35
N SER A 275 -18.35 -20.87 38.44
CA SER A 275 -19.09 -20.23 39.55
C SER A 275 -20.61 -20.11 39.33
N GLY A 276 -21.11 -20.36 38.12
CA GLY A 276 -22.54 -20.27 37.81
C GLY A 276 -23.10 -18.83 37.77
N GLU A 277 -22.28 -17.82 38.05
CA GLU A 277 -22.65 -16.41 38.13
C GLU A 277 -23.04 -15.82 36.76
N ARG A 278 -22.55 -16.41 35.64
CA ARG A 278 -23.02 -16.06 34.28
C ARG A 278 -24.53 -16.24 34.13
N ARG A 279 -25.11 -17.26 34.75
CA ARG A 279 -26.53 -17.62 34.59
C ARG A 279 -27.47 -16.66 35.33
N GLU A 280 -27.05 -16.15 36.50
CA GLU A 280 -27.80 -15.14 37.25
C GLU A 280 -27.75 -13.75 36.57
N LEU A 281 -26.69 -13.47 35.80
CA LEU A 281 -26.54 -12.24 35.02
C LEU A 281 -27.27 -12.30 33.67
N GLU A 282 -27.34 -13.46 33.02
CA GLU A 282 -28.13 -13.69 31.80
C GLU A 282 -29.65 -13.52 32.04
N ASP A 283 -30.16 -13.90 33.22
CA ASP A 283 -31.57 -13.70 33.58
C ASP A 283 -31.92 -12.22 33.89
N LEU A 284 -30.92 -11.38 34.22
CA LEU A 284 -31.08 -9.94 34.50
C LEU A 284 -30.86 -9.06 33.26
N ALA A 285 -30.10 -9.54 32.28
CA ALA A 285 -29.91 -8.91 30.99
C ALA A 285 -30.98 -9.40 30.01
N GLY A 286 -32.20 -8.86 30.13
CA GLY A 286 -33.27 -9.11 29.16
C GLY A 286 -32.80 -8.89 27.71
N GLU A 287 -33.44 -9.60 26.77
CA GLU A 287 -33.15 -9.73 25.33
C GLU A 287 -32.93 -8.40 24.56
N GLU A 288 -31.85 -7.66 24.80
CA GLU A 288 -31.37 -6.58 23.94
C GLU A 288 -29.84 -6.60 23.92
N MET A 289 -29.29 -7.58 23.23
CA MET A 289 -27.90 -7.59 22.78
C MET A 289 -27.93 -7.33 21.27
N GLU A 290 -28.00 -6.05 20.87
CA GLU A 290 -27.55 -5.70 19.52
C GLU A 290 -26.03 -5.84 19.52
N GLU A 291 -25.52 -6.62 18.56
CA GLU A 291 -24.10 -6.83 18.30
C GLU A 291 -23.37 -5.48 18.31
N ALA A 292 -22.50 -5.28 19.30
CA ALA A 292 -21.56 -4.18 19.28
C ALA A 292 -20.72 -4.29 17.99
N PRO A 293 -20.54 -3.20 17.22
CA PRO A 293 -19.76 -3.26 16.00
C PRO A 293 -18.32 -3.65 16.36
N ASP A 294 -17.78 -4.63 15.63
CA ASP A 294 -16.37 -5.01 15.66
C ASP A 294 -15.49 -3.75 15.55
N LEU A 295 -14.99 -3.28 16.69
CA LEU A 295 -13.84 -2.41 16.73
C LEU A 295 -12.66 -3.31 16.37
N ASP A 296 -12.37 -3.37 15.07
CA ASP A 296 -11.17 -3.95 14.48
C ASP A 296 -9.95 -3.14 14.98
N VAL A 297 -9.60 -3.37 16.24
CA VAL A 297 -8.29 -3.02 16.80
C VAL A 297 -7.35 -4.01 16.16
N THR A 298 -6.71 -3.56 15.08
CA THR A 298 -5.71 -4.29 14.32
C THR A 298 -4.86 -5.14 15.26
N ASN A 299 -5.03 -6.45 15.07
CA ASN A 299 -4.34 -7.54 15.73
C ASN A 299 -2.83 -7.42 15.47
N ASP A 300 -2.13 -6.63 16.27
CA ASP A 300 -0.72 -6.86 16.53
C ASP A 300 -0.65 -8.11 17.40
N GLU A 301 -0.33 -9.25 16.76
CA GLU A 301 -0.03 -10.52 17.41
C GLU A 301 1.23 -10.39 18.28
N GLN A 302 1.10 -9.72 19.42
CA GLN A 302 1.97 -9.81 20.59
C GLN A 302 1.11 -9.75 21.86
N SER A 303 0.14 -10.65 21.97
CA SER A 303 -0.65 -10.81 23.21
C SER A 303 -0.80 -12.29 23.58
N ALA A 304 0.33 -12.98 23.66
CA ALA A 304 0.44 -14.18 24.47
C ALA A 304 1.89 -14.38 24.91
N THR A 305 2.13 -14.11 26.21
CA THR A 305 3.38 -14.37 26.96
C THR A 305 4.57 -13.47 26.65
N GLY A 306 4.79 -12.49 27.54
CA GLY A 306 5.97 -11.61 27.55
C GLY A 306 5.66 -10.23 27.00
N ILE A 307 5.19 -9.33 27.85
CA ILE A 307 5.13 -7.90 27.51
C ILE A 307 6.58 -7.44 27.36
N ASP A 308 6.92 -7.05 26.14
CA ASP A 308 8.22 -6.48 25.83
C ASP A 308 8.35 -5.17 26.60
N ASN A 309 9.27 -5.14 27.57
CA ASN A 309 9.54 -3.99 28.43
C ASN A 309 10.44 -2.96 27.70
N ASP A 310 10.37 -2.94 26.36
CA ASP A 310 11.26 -2.19 25.47
C ASP A 310 10.86 -0.73 25.26
N GLU A 311 9.74 -0.29 25.85
CA GLU A 311 9.25 1.11 25.81
C GLU A 311 9.65 1.92 27.06
N GLY A 312 10.50 1.35 27.93
CA GLY A 312 11.12 2.05 29.06
C GLY A 312 10.15 2.57 30.13
N TRP A 313 8.91 2.09 30.13
CA TRP A 313 7.87 2.44 31.09
C TRP A 313 7.90 1.49 32.29
N VAL A 314 7.68 2.03 33.49
CA VAL A 314 7.62 1.24 34.73
C VAL A 314 6.15 0.99 35.07
N ASP A 315 5.75 -0.27 35.17
CA ASP A 315 4.41 -0.65 35.61
C ASP A 315 4.29 -0.46 37.13
N GLU A 316 3.53 0.55 37.57
CA GLU A 316 3.36 0.85 38.99
C GLU A 316 2.66 -0.29 39.75
N ILE A 317 1.88 -1.15 39.07
CA ILE A 317 1.26 -2.34 39.70
C ILE A 317 2.33 -3.36 40.09
N GLU A 318 3.40 -3.50 39.31
CA GLU A 318 4.51 -4.40 39.62
C GLU A 318 5.34 -3.91 40.82
N LEU A 319 5.17 -2.64 41.22
CA LEU A 319 5.79 -2.05 42.38
C LEU A 319 4.94 -2.13 43.65
N LEU A 320 3.67 -2.58 43.55
CA LEU A 320 2.78 -2.74 44.69
C LEU A 320 3.22 -3.91 45.57
N THR A 321 3.05 -3.74 46.88
CA THR A 321 3.17 -4.86 47.82
C THR A 321 2.03 -5.85 47.60
N PRO A 322 2.19 -7.12 48.02
CA PRO A 322 1.12 -8.13 47.90
C PRO A 322 -0.19 -7.70 48.58
N GLU A 323 -0.11 -6.94 49.67
CA GLU A 323 -1.27 -6.43 50.42
C GLU A 323 -2.00 -5.33 49.62
N GLU A 324 -1.26 -4.40 49.00
CA GLU A 324 -1.83 -3.35 48.15
C GLU A 324 -2.41 -3.91 46.84
N LEU A 325 -1.83 -5.01 46.33
CA LEU A 325 -2.34 -5.69 45.15
C LEU A 325 -3.69 -6.37 45.42
N GLU A 326 -3.85 -7.00 46.59
CA GLU A 326 -5.12 -7.62 47.01
C GLU A 326 -6.23 -6.56 47.21
N GLU A 327 -5.89 -5.42 47.85
CA GLU A 327 -6.82 -4.29 48.00
C GLU A 327 -7.22 -3.69 46.64
N LEU A 328 -6.27 -3.56 45.71
CA LEU A 328 -6.54 -3.08 44.36
C LEU A 328 -7.43 -4.07 43.58
N GLU A 329 -7.18 -5.37 43.68
CA GLU A 329 -8.00 -6.41 43.03
C GLU A 329 -9.45 -6.39 43.52
N GLU A 330 -9.68 -6.22 44.82
CA GLU A 330 -11.03 -6.07 45.38
C GLU A 330 -11.72 -4.79 44.86
N ALA A 331 -11.00 -3.67 44.79
CA ALA A 331 -11.55 -2.39 44.37
C ALA A 331 -11.92 -2.32 42.88
N ILE A 332 -11.15 -2.98 42.01
CA ILE A 332 -11.37 -2.98 40.55
C ILE A 332 -12.36 -4.06 40.10
N LEU A 333 -12.65 -5.07 40.94
CA LEU A 333 -13.54 -6.18 40.61
C LEU A 333 -14.92 -5.74 40.08
N PRO A 334 -15.64 -4.77 40.68
CA PRO A 334 -16.94 -4.32 40.16
C PRO A 334 -16.87 -3.71 38.76
N VAL A 335 -15.74 -3.06 38.43
CA VAL A 335 -15.52 -2.44 37.11
C VAL A 335 -15.17 -3.49 36.08
N LYS A 336 -14.32 -4.47 36.43
CA LYS A 336 -14.04 -5.64 35.57
C LYS A 336 -15.33 -6.38 35.20
N LEU A 337 -16.22 -6.58 36.16
CA LEU A 337 -17.53 -7.21 35.97
C LEU A 337 -18.45 -6.40 35.04
N ALA A 338 -18.37 -5.07 35.07
CA ALA A 338 -19.17 -4.20 34.21
C ALA A 338 -18.63 -4.15 32.77
N LEU A 339 -17.31 -4.26 32.59
CA LEU A 339 -16.65 -4.25 31.28
C LEU A 339 -16.71 -5.61 30.54
N ALA A 340 -17.05 -6.69 31.25
CA ALA A 340 -17.23 -8.02 30.67
C ALA A 340 -18.66 -8.27 30.10
N LYS A 341 -19.56 -7.30 30.22
CA LYS A 341 -20.91 -7.31 29.64
C LYS A 341 -20.88 -6.72 28.23
#